data_AF-A0A1X6WRN1-F1
#
_entry.id   AF-A0A1X6WRN1-F1
#
_cell.length_a   1.000
_cell.length_b   1.000
_cell.length_c   1.000
_cell.angle_alpha   90.00
_cell.angle_beta   90.00
_cell.angle_gamma   90.00
#
_symmetry.space_group_name_H-M   'P 1'
#
loop_
_entity.id
_entity.type
_entity.pdbx_description
1 polymer ?
#
loop_
_entity_poly.entity_id
_entity_poly.type
_entity_poly.pdbx_seq_one_letter_code
_entity_poly.pdbx_strand_id
1 'polypeptide(L)' 'MATVVKIVQIAGTIFGASGLIGLLIGYFNFQSGTKHEDPMKAEKGSQQMLWGGASAMIATGVVTVIVQALNAIRF' A
#
# COMPACT_ATOMS: atom_id res chain seq x y z
N MET A 1 2.88 -8.80 25.19
CA MET A 1 3.59 -8.17 24.05
C MET A 1 3.39 -8.88 22.71
N ALA A 2 3.60 -10.20 22.61
CA ALA A 2 3.49 -10.94 21.35
C ALA A 2 2.13 -10.79 20.62
N THR A 3 1.00 -10.84 21.34
CA THR A 3 -0.34 -10.66 20.74
C THR A 3 -0.52 -9.26 20.14
N VAL A 4 -0.04 -8.22 20.81
CA VAL A 4 -0.15 -6.83 20.36
C VAL A 4 0.65 -6.61 19.07
N VAL A 5 1.88 -7.15 19.01
CA VAL A 5 2.72 -7.10 17.79
C VAL A 5 2.02 -7.77 16.62
N LYS A 6 1.41 -8.95 16.83
CA LYS A 6 0.66 -9.66 15.78
C LYS A 6 -0.53 -8.85 15.26
N ILE A 7 -1.27 -8.17 16.14
CA ILE A 7 -2.41 -7.32 15.72
C ILE A 7 -1.92 -6.19 14.80
N VAL A 8 -0.83 -5.51 15.16
CA VAL A 8 -0.24 -4.45 14.33
C VAL A 8 0.23 -4.99 12.98
N GLN A 9 0.84 -6.17 12.95
CA GLN A 9 1.27 -6.81 11.70
C GLN A 9 0.08 -7.18 10.80
N ILE A 10 -1.02 -7.68 11.38
CA ILE A 10 -2.25 -7.98 10.64
C ILE A 10 -2.84 -6.71 10.04
N ALA A 11 -3.00 -5.65 10.85
CA ALA A 11 -3.48 -4.36 10.37
C ALA A 11 -2.59 -3.81 9.24
N GLY A 12 -1.28 -3.87 9.44
CA GLY A 12 -0.27 -3.53 8.43
C GLY A 12 -0.42 -4.26 7.12
N THR A 13 -0.66 -5.58 7.19
CA THR A 13 -0.87 -6.43 6.03
C THR A 13 -2.12 -6.03 5.27
N ILE A 14 -3.21 -5.72 5.98
CA ILE A 14 -4.48 -5.26 5.37
C ILE A 14 -4.27 -3.92 4.64
N PHE A 15 -3.62 -2.95 5.28
CA PHE A 15 -3.33 -1.66 4.65
C PHE A 15 -2.39 -1.80 3.45
N GLY A 16 -1.33 -2.62 3.59
CA GLY A 16 -0.41 -2.92 2.50
C GLY A 16 -1.12 -3.58 1.31
N ALA A 17 -1.96 -4.57 1.56
CA ALA A 17 -2.75 -5.24 0.54
C ALA A 17 -3.71 -4.27 -0.17
N SER A 18 -4.34 -3.36 0.58
CA SER A 18 -5.22 -2.33 0.02
C SER A 18 -4.48 -1.40 -0.94
N GLY A 19 -3.27 -0.97 -0.58
CA GLY A 19 -2.40 -0.16 -1.45
C GLY A 19 -1.99 -0.91 -2.72
N LEU A 20 -1.61 -2.19 -2.59
CA LEU A 20 -1.26 -3.05 -3.73
C LEU A 20 -2.45 -3.28 -4.68
N ILE A 21 -3.66 -3.44 -4.15
CA ILE A 21 -4.87 -3.53 -4.97
C ILE A 21 -5.08 -2.21 -5.75
N GLY A 22 -4.89 -1.06 -5.10
CA GLY A 22 -4.94 0.24 -5.75
C GLY A 22 -3.90 0.39 -6.87
N LEU A 23 -2.69 -0.13 -6.65
CA LEU A 23 -1.63 -0.17 -7.68
C LEU A 23 -2.06 -1.00 -8.89
N LEU A 24 -2.62 -2.20 -8.66
CA LEU A 24 -3.10 -3.08 -9.74
C LEU A 24 -4.23 -2.43 -10.54
N ILE A 25 -5.19 -1.79 -9.87
CA ILE A 25 -6.27 -1.05 -10.53
C ILE A 25 -5.69 0.09 -11.39
N GLY A 26 -4.72 0.83 -10.86
CA GLY A 26 -4.01 1.87 -11.60
C GLY A 26 -3.31 1.33 -12.85
N TYR A 27 -2.64 0.19 -12.73
CA TYR A 27 -2.01 -0.50 -13.87
C TYR A 27 -3.01 -0.89 -14.95
N PHE A 28 -4.17 -1.46 -14.59
CA PHE A 28 -5.22 -1.79 -15.56
C PHE A 28 -5.78 -0.55 -16.26
N ASN A 29 -6.00 0.55 -15.52
CA ASN A 29 -6.48 1.81 -16.10
C ASN A 29 -5.43 2.42 -17.04
N PHE A 30 -4.15 2.36 -16.67
CA PHE A 30 -3.05 2.82 -17.51
C PHE A 30 -3.02 2.04 -18.83
N GLN A 31 -2.94 0.71 -18.75
CA GLN A 31 -2.88 -0.15 -19.92
C GLN A 31 -4.12 -0.01 -20.81
N SER A 32 -5.31 0.11 -20.20
CA SER A 32 -6.55 0.36 -20.93
C SER A 32 -6.51 1.72 -21.62
N GLY A 33 -6.10 2.79 -20.95
CA GLY A 33 -6.01 4.13 -21.54
C GLY A 33 -5.04 4.16 -22.73
N THR A 34 -3.86 3.56 -22.57
CA THR A 34 -2.87 3.48 -23.66
C THR A 34 -3.40 2.70 -24.87
N LYS A 35 -4.09 1.58 -24.66
CA LYS A 35 -4.64 0.76 -25.75
C LYS A 35 -5.79 1.42 -26.53
N HIS A 36 -6.52 2.34 -25.91
CA HIS A 36 -7.69 2.99 -26.52
C HIS A 36 -7.42 4.45 -26.88
N GLU A 37 -6.15 4.88 -26.91
CA GLU A 37 -5.74 6.27 -27.19
C GLU A 37 -6.46 7.29 -26.30
N ASP A 38 -6.75 6.91 -25.06
CA ASP A 38 -7.36 7.76 -24.03
C ASP A 38 -6.27 8.24 -23.05
N PRO A 39 -5.64 9.40 -23.31
CA PRO A 39 -4.55 9.91 -22.49
C PRO A 39 -5.01 10.27 -21.06
N MET A 40 -6.26 10.69 -20.89
CA MET A 40 -6.80 11.06 -19.57
C MET A 40 -6.93 9.82 -18.67
N LYS A 41 -7.40 8.70 -19.24
CA LYS A 41 -7.47 7.43 -18.52
C LYS A 41 -6.08 6.85 -18.25
N ALA A 42 -5.15 6.99 -19.20
CA ALA A 42 -3.76 6.58 -19.00
C ALA A 42 -3.12 7.36 -17.85
N GLU A 43 -3.21 8.69 -17.84
CA GLU A 43 -2.64 9.52 -16.77
C GLU A 43 -3.27 9.21 -15.41
N LYS A 44 -4.61 9.07 -15.35
CA LYS A 44 -5.31 8.66 -14.13
C LYS A 44 -4.81 7.31 -13.61
N GLY A 45 -4.62 6.34 -14.51
CA GLY A 45 -4.06 5.04 -14.17
C GLY A 45 -2.64 5.13 -13.61
N SER A 46 -1.78 5.94 -14.23
CA SER A 46 -0.42 6.21 -13.74
C SER A 46 -0.41 6.81 -12.34
N GLN A 47 -1.23 7.84 -12.10
CA GLN A 47 -1.36 8.45 -10.77
C GLN A 47 -1.88 7.46 -9.74
N GLN A 48 -2.90 6.65 -10.07
CA GLN A 48 -3.40 5.59 -9.19
C GLN A 48 -2.34 4.55 -8.87
N MET A 49 -1.52 4.19 -9.85
CA MET A 49 -0.42 3.24 -9.69
C MET A 49 0.63 3.78 -8.71
N LEU A 50 0.98 5.06 -8.84
CA LEU A 50 1.91 5.76 -7.95
C LEU A 50 1.39 5.83 -6.51
N TRP A 51 0.15 6.28 -6.31
CA TRP A 51 -0.46 6.40 -4.98
C TRP A 51 -0.70 5.03 -4.33
N GLY A 52 -1.11 4.02 -5.11
CA GLY A 52 -1.25 2.63 -4.65
C GLY A 52 0.09 2.05 -4.19
N GLY A 53 1.15 2.23 -4.99
CA GLY A 53 2.50 1.78 -4.64
C GLY A 53 3.07 2.49 -3.41
N ALA A 54 2.94 3.81 -3.37
CA ALA A 54 3.39 4.61 -2.24
C ALA A 54 2.70 4.20 -0.93
N SER A 55 1.37 4.02 -0.95
CA SER A 55 0.62 3.59 0.23
C SER A 55 1.00 2.20 0.72
N ALA A 56 1.30 1.25 -0.19
CA ALA A 56 1.79 -0.08 0.18
C ALA A 56 3.17 -0.04 0.86
N MET A 57 4.09 0.79 0.35
CA MET A 57 5.41 0.97 0.94
C MET A 57 5.34 1.66 2.32
N ILE A 58 4.53 2.72 2.43
CA ILE A 58 4.31 3.45 3.67
C ILE A 58 3.74 2.51 4.75
N ALA A 59 2.77 1.66 4.41
CA ALA A 59 2.20 0.70 5.34
C ALA A 59 3.28 -0.21 5.96
N THR A 60 4.20 -0.72 5.13
CA THR A 60 5.30 -1.59 5.59
C THR A 60 6.28 -0.85 6.51
N GLY A 61 6.63 0.40 6.17
CA GLY A 61 7.52 1.23 6.97
C GLY A 61 6.92 1.58 8.33
N VAL A 62 5.66 2.03 8.34
CA VAL A 62 4.93 2.42 9.56
C VAL A 62 4.78 1.23 10.51
N VAL A 63 4.41 0.05 10.00
CA VAL A 63 4.27 -1.18 10.81
C VAL A 63 5.59 -1.56 11.46
N THR A 64 6.70 -1.46 10.72
CA THR A 64 8.04 -1.77 11.24
C THR A 64 8.39 -0.85 12.41
N VAL A 65 8.15 0.46 12.28
CA VAL A 65 8.42 1.43 13.34
C VAL A 65 7.54 1.17 14.57
N ILE A 66 6.26 0.87 14.39
CA ILE A 66 5.35 0.56 15.50
C ILE A 66 5.82 -0.69 16.24
N VAL A 67 6.18 -1.76 15.53
CA VAL A 67 6.65 -3.00 16.15
C VAL A 67 7.95 -2.78 16.93
N GLN A 68 8.87 -1.96 16.43
CA GLN A 68 10.08 -1.58 17.16
C GLN A 68 9.74 -0.85 18.47
N ALA A 69 8.85 0.14 18.43
CA ALA A 69 8.41 0.87 19.62
C ALA A 69 7.75 -0.06 20.64
N LEU A 70 6.91 -0.99 20.20
CA LEU A 70 6.26 -1.99 21.04
C LEU A 70 7.25 -2.92 21.74
N ASN A 71 8.31 -3.34 21.05
CA ASN A 71 9.35 -4.20 21.61
C ASN A 71 10.31 -3.47 22.55
N ALA A 72 10.39 -2.13 22.47
CA ALA A 72 11.19 -1.31 23.37
C ALA A 72 10.57 -1.16 24.77
N ILE A 73 9.28 -1.48 24.93
CA ILE A 73 8.60 -1.45 26.23
C ILE A 73 9.14 -2.60 27.09
N ARG A 74 9.86 -2.25 28.16
CA ARG A 74 10.33 -3.19 29.19
C ARG A 74 9.56 -2.95 30.49
N PHE A 75 8.98 -4.03 31.02
CA PHE A 75 8.50 -4.12 32.41
C PHE A 75 9.51 -4.95 33.21
#